data_AF-A0AAD6L2B7-F1
#
_entry.id   AF-A0AAD6L2B7-F1
#
_cell.length_a   1.000
_cell.length_b   1.000
_cell.length_c   1.000
_cell.angle_alpha   90.00
_cell.angle_beta   90.00
_cell.angle_gamma   90.00
#
_symmetry.space_group_name_H-M   'P 1'
#
loop_
_entity.id
_entity.type
_entity.pdbx_description
1 polymer ?
#
loop_
_entity_poly.entity_id
_entity_poly.type
_entity_poly.pdbx_seq_one_letter_code
_entity_poly.pdbx_strand_id
1 'polypeptide(L)' 'MIMSAQACACIVATVLLPPEAWDGGVGFVSKEMIQTYCPAPASDIKILRCGPPPMNKAIAAHLEALGYAPEMQFQF' A
#
# COMPACT_ATOMS: atom_id res chain seq x y z
N MET A 1 11.72 7.77 17.91
CA MET A 1 12.85 6.85 17.68
C MET A 1 12.35 5.58 17.02
N ILE A 2 12.38 5.54 15.69
CA ILE A 2 12.68 4.41 14.80
C ILE A 2 12.89 5.08 13.43
N MET A 3 14.07 5.65 13.19
CA MET A 3 15.34 5.03 12.77
C MET A 3 15.35 4.59 11.31
N SER A 4 16.36 5.13 10.62
CA SER A 4 17.09 4.63 9.45
C SER A 4 16.37 4.48 8.11
N ALA A 5 16.91 5.22 7.15
CA ALA A 5 16.86 4.93 5.72
C ALA A 5 17.22 3.46 5.41
N GLN A 6 16.19 2.65 5.22
CA GLN A 6 16.23 1.37 4.51
C GLN A 6 14.90 1.29 3.77
N ALA A 7 14.93 1.08 2.44
CA ALA A 7 13.77 0.99 1.54
C ALA A 7 12.47 0.59 2.26
N CYS A 8 11.59 1.57 2.55
CA CYS A 8 10.35 1.33 3.26
C CYS A 8 9.36 0.63 2.33
N ALA A 9 9.32 -0.70 2.38
CA ALA A 9 8.30 -1.48 1.71
C ALA A 9 6.97 -1.33 2.46
N CYS A 10 6.01 -0.60 1.88
CA CYS A 10 4.63 -0.58 2.38
C CYS A 10 3.84 -1.72 1.72
N ILE A 11 3.29 -2.63 2.51
CA ILE A 11 2.33 -3.64 2.06
C ILE A 11 0.95 -3.19 2.56
N VAL A 12 0.03 -2.94 1.63
CA VAL A 12 -1.35 -2.59 1.99
C VAL A 12 -2.21 -3.83 1.85
N ALA A 13 -2.66 -4.36 2.99
CA ALA A 13 -3.52 -5.52 3.06
C ALA A 13 -4.81 -5.18 3.82
N THR A 14 -5.94 -5.57 3.24
CA THR A 14 -7.26 -5.49 3.88
C THR A 14 -7.90 -6.87 3.87
N VAL A 15 -8.61 -7.21 4.94
CA VAL A 15 -9.29 -8.50 5.06
C VAL A 15 -10.77 -8.31 4.75
N LEU A 16 -11.33 -9.08 3.81
CA LEU A 16 -12.75 -8.99 3.47
C LEU A 16 -13.65 -9.62 4.53
N LEU A 17 -13.18 -10.67 5.19
CA LEU A 17 -13.90 -11.39 6.24
C LEU A 17 -12.99 -11.49 7.48
N PRO A 18 -12.97 -10.45 8.32
CA PRO A 18 -12.13 -10.43 9.50
C PRO A 18 -12.63 -11.40 10.58
N PRO A 19 -11.74 -11.99 11.39
CA PRO A 19 -12.14 -12.65 12.64
C PRO A 19 -12.67 -11.62 13.65
N GLU A 20 -13.37 -12.10 14.70
CA GLU A 20 -13.98 -11.25 15.75
C GLU A 20 -13.01 -10.26 16.42
N ALA A 21 -11.70 -10.56 16.43
CA ALA A 21 -10.65 -9.71 16.96
C ALA A 21 -9.67 -9.29 15.86
N TRP A 22 -10.09 -8.37 14.98
CA TRP A 22 -9.27 -7.79 13.92
C TRP A 22 -9.19 -6.27 14.05
N ASP A 23 -7.99 -5.77 14.33
CA ASP A 23 -7.73 -4.33 14.47
C ASP A 23 -7.19 -3.68 13.18
N GLY A 24 -7.15 -4.42 12.06
CA GLY A 24 -6.63 -3.94 10.79
C GLY A 24 -7.70 -3.40 9.82
N GLY A 25 -7.28 -3.04 8.61
CA GLY A 25 -8.21 -2.60 7.56
C GLY A 25 -9.14 -3.73 7.10
N VAL A 26 -10.43 -3.42 6.96
CA VAL A 26 -11.46 -4.33 6.44
C VAL A 26 -11.99 -3.80 5.12
N GLY A 27 -12.23 -4.69 4.15
CA GLY A 27 -12.80 -4.31 2.84
C GLY A 27 -11.75 -4.23 1.72
N PHE A 28 -11.93 -3.30 0.79
CA PHE A 28 -10.96 -3.03 -0.29
C PHE A 28 -9.99 -1.93 0.11
N VAL A 29 -8.78 -1.97 -0.44
CA VAL A 29 -7.77 -0.92 -0.24
C VAL A 29 -8.30 0.41 -0.79
N SER A 30 -8.34 1.45 0.05
CA SER A 30 -8.71 2.81 -0.33
C SER A 30 -7.50 3.76 -0.39
N LYS A 31 -7.68 4.96 -0.95
CA LYS A 31 -6.62 5.99 -1.00
C LYS A 31 -6.24 6.46 0.40
N GLU A 32 -7.22 6.60 1.28
CA GLU A 32 -7.05 7.06 2.66
C GLU A 32 -6.22 6.06 3.46
N MET A 33 -6.43 4.75 3.23
CA MET A 33 -5.59 3.71 3.85
C MET A 33 -4.13 3.82 3.38
N ILE A 34 -3.89 4.04 2.09
CA ILE A 34 -2.53 4.22 1.56
C ILE A 34 -1.87 5.45 2.19
N GLN A 35 -2.58 6.57 2.30
CA GLN A 35 -2.02 7.78 2.93
C GLN A 35 -1.77 7.63 4.43
N THR A 36 -2.55 6.78 5.11
CA THR A 36 -2.41 6.53 6.56
C THR A 36 -1.24 5.61 6.86
N TYR A 37 -1.06 4.55 6.05
CA TYR A 37 -0.13 3.47 6.35
C TYR A 37 1.14 3.47 5.51
N CYS A 38 1.17 4.17 4.37
CA CYS A 38 2.35 4.28 3.52
C CYS A 38 3.01 5.65 3.63
N PRO A 39 4.36 5.70 3.50
CA PRO A 39 5.08 6.97 3.43
C PRO A 39 4.70 7.74 2.16
N ALA A 40 4.74 9.07 2.24
CA ALA A 40 4.49 9.93 1.08
C ALA A 40 5.46 9.61 -0.09
N PRO A 41 5.07 9.91 -1.35
CA PRO A 41 5.93 9.68 -2.51
C PRO A 41 7.28 10.38 -2.38
N ALA A 42 8.37 9.62 -2.54
CA ALA A 42 9.73 10.13 -2.59
C ALA A 42 10.62 9.18 -3.42
N SER A 43 11.77 9.67 -3.89
CA SER A 43 12.65 8.92 -4.80
C SER A 43 13.24 7.63 -4.22
N ASP A 44 13.29 7.52 -2.89
CA ASP A 44 13.81 6.38 -2.15
C ASP A 44 12.71 5.41 -1.66
N ILE A 45 11.45 5.67 -2.02
CA ILE A 45 10.29 4.87 -1.61
C ILE A 45 9.91 3.87 -2.71
N LYS A 46 9.61 2.64 -2.29
CA LYS A 46 9.08 1.56 -3.13
C LYS A 46 7.85 0.94 -2.48
N ILE A 47 6.72 0.98 -3.18
CA ILE A 47 5.48 0.31 -2.79
C ILE A 47 5.44 -1.08 -3.41
N LEU A 48 5.33 -2.10 -2.56
CA LEU A 48 5.25 -3.49 -3.01
C LEU A 48 3.80 -3.95 -2.98
N ARG A 49 3.32 -4.48 -4.10
CA ARG A 49 1.95 -4.96 -4.26
C ARG A 49 1.97 -6.46 -4.49
N CYS A 50 1.12 -7.17 -3.76
CA CYS A 50 0.89 -8.59 -3.90
C CYS A 50 -0.60 -8.84 -3.74
N GLY A 51 -1.16 -9.73 -4.56
CA GLY A 51 -2.58 -10.06 -4.54
C GLY A 51 -3.14 -10.40 -5.92
N PRO A 52 -4.45 -10.67 -6.02
CA PRO A 52 -5.12 -10.96 -7.28
C PRO A 52 -4.95 -9.81 -8.29
N PRO A 53 -4.88 -10.09 -9.62
CA PRO A 53 -4.70 -9.05 -10.64
C PRO A 53 -5.69 -7.87 -10.55
N PRO A 54 -6.99 -8.06 -10.26
CA PRO A 54 -7.92 -6.94 -10.08
C PRO A 54 -7.56 -6.03 -8.89
N MET A 55 -7.08 -6.61 -7.79
CA MET A 55 -6.66 -5.87 -6.60
C MET A 55 -5.39 -5.05 -6.90
N ASN A 56 -4.38 -5.65 -7.51
CA ASN A 56 -3.15 -4.93 -7.85
C ASN A 56 -3.40 -3.75 -8.80
N LYS A 57 -4.33 -3.92 -9.75
CA LYS A 57 -4.75 -2.85 -10.66
C LYS A 57 -5.44 -1.70 -9.93
N ALA A 58 -6.34 -2.00 -8.98
CA ALA A 58 -7.00 -0.97 -8.17
C ALA A 58 -6.01 -0.19 -7.30
N ILE A 59 -5.07 -0.90 -6.65
CA ILE A 59 -4.02 -0.27 -5.83
C ILE A 59 -3.10 0.59 -6.73
N ALA A 60 -2.76 0.14 -7.94
CA ALA A 60 -1.99 0.94 -8.90
C ALA A 60 -2.65 2.30 -9.16
N ALA A 61 -3.95 2.30 -9.45
CA ALA A 61 -4.72 3.49 -9.76
C ALA A 61 -4.82 4.44 -8.55
N HIS A 62 -4.89 3.90 -7.34
CA HIS A 62 -4.84 4.72 -6.13
C HIS A 62 -3.47 5.36 -5.91
N LEU A 63 -2.39 4.60 -6.09
CA LEU A 63 -1.01 5.10 -5.99
C LEU A 63 -0.73 6.17 -7.05
N GLU A 64 -1.13 5.95 -8.30
CA GLU A 64 -1.00 6.94 -9.38
C GLU A 64 -1.76 8.23 -9.02
N ALA A 65 -3.00 8.13 -8.55
CA ALA A 65 -3.79 9.28 -8.14
C ALA A 65 -3.23 10.02 -6.91
N LEU A 66 -2.34 9.38 -6.13
CA LEU A 66 -1.64 9.96 -4.98
C LEU A 66 -0.24 10.48 -5.35
N GLY A 67 0.18 10.35 -6.62
CA GLY A 67 1.45 10.86 -7.11
C GLY A 67 2.64 9.89 -6.98
N TYR A 68 2.39 8.61 -6.71
CA TYR A 68 3.45 7.60 -6.76
C TYR A 68 3.74 7.23 -8.22
N ALA A 69 4.95 7.52 -8.67
CA ALA A 69 5.35 7.22 -10.04
C ALA A 69 5.43 5.69 -10.30
N PRO A 70 5.27 5.21 -11.55
CA PRO A 70 5.30 3.78 -11.86
C PRO A 70 6.57 3.07 -11.39
N GLU A 71 7.72 3.74 -11.44
CA GLU A 71 9.00 3.23 -10.95
C GLU A 71 9.04 3.05 -9.43
N MET A 72 8.15 3.70 -8.67
CA MET A 72 8.00 3.50 -7.23
C MET A 72 7.16 2.27 -6.91
N GLN A 73 6.55 1.61 -7.91
CA GLN A 73 5.62 0.51 -7.70
C GLN A 73 6.23 -0.80 -8.20
N PHE A 74 6.26 -1.82 -7.35
CA PHE A 74 6.64 -3.18 -7.73
C PHE A 74 5.49 -4.14 -7.47
N GLN A 75 5.21 -5.02 -8.43
CA GLN A 75 4.23 -6.09 -8.29
C GLN A 75 4.99 -7.42 -8.28
N PHE A 76 4.76 -8.23 -7.25
CA PHE A 76 5.26 -9.61 -7.18
C PHE A 76 4.53 -10.54 -8.14
#